data_AF-A0A536V6B1-F1
#
_entry.id   AF-A0A536V6B1-F1
#
_cell.length_a   1.000
_cell.length_b   1.000
_cell.length_c   1.000
_cell.angle_alpha   90.00
_cell.angle_beta   90.00
_cell.angle_gamma   90.00
#
_symmetry.space_group_name_H-M   'P 1'
#
loop_
_entity.id
_entity.type
_entity.pdbx_description
1 polymer ?
#
loop_
_entity_poly.entity_id
_entity_poly.type
_entity_poly.pdbx_seq_one_letter_code
_entity_poly.pdbx_strand_id
1 'polypeptide(L)'
;MHIVNRHAAFWPIFRNPMVIATFVGFAFAILHPPMPDWLMLAIKLTGDAMIPLMLISLGARMATVTWGGWNLGVIGALVCPLTGIAMAALLSPMLRLDPMQSSLLILFGCLPPAVLNFMVAEQYNQEPAKVA
;
A
#
# COMPACT_ATOMS: atom_id res chain seq x y z
N MET A 1 -20.54 1.69 15.90
CA MET A 1 -20.15 1.58 14.48
C MET A 1 -20.24 2.96 13.84
N HIS A 2 -19.16 3.73 13.88
CA HIS A 2 -19.05 5.04 13.20
C HIS A 2 -17.88 4.93 12.22
N ILE A 3 -18.12 4.34 11.04
CA ILE A 3 -17.08 4.09 10.02
C ILE A 3 -17.11 5.14 8.89
N VAL A 4 -18.14 5.98 8.79
CA VAL A 4 -18.21 7.00 7.74
C VAL A 4 -18.64 8.34 8.33
N ASN A 5 -17.70 9.29 8.35
CA ASN A 5 -18.01 10.69 8.60
C ASN A 5 -18.65 11.28 7.31
N ARG A 6 -19.93 11.64 7.38
CA ARG A 6 -20.73 12.20 6.28
C ARG A 6 -20.23 13.58 5.80
N HIS A 7 -19.27 14.17 6.53
CA HIS A 7 -18.52 15.37 6.18
C HIS A 7 -17.02 15.11 6.00
N ALA A 8 -16.63 13.98 5.41
CA ALA A 8 -15.32 13.87 4.81
C ALA A 8 -15.26 14.84 3.62
N ALA A 9 -14.91 16.10 3.89
CA ALA A 9 -14.58 17.05 2.86
C ALA A 9 -13.54 16.38 1.94
N PHE A 10 -13.69 16.47 0.62
CA PHE A 10 -12.67 15.95 -0.31
C PHE A 10 -11.34 16.74 -0.22
N TRP A 11 -11.38 17.90 0.43
CA TRP A 11 -10.29 18.87 0.54
C TRP A 11 -9.08 18.42 1.39
N PRO A 12 -9.22 17.75 2.55
CA PRO A 12 -8.10 17.28 3.35
C PRO A 12 -7.33 16.13 2.68
N ILE A 13 -7.93 15.40 1.74
CA ILE A 13 -7.24 14.33 0.97
C ILE A 13 -6.08 14.93 0.16
N PHE A 14 -6.28 16.12 -0.42
CA PHE A 14 -5.23 16.85 -1.12
C PHE A 14 -4.15 17.42 -0.19
N ARG A 15 -4.36 17.44 1.13
CA ARG A 15 -3.34 17.77 2.14
C ARG A 15 -2.55 16.54 2.61
N ASN A 16 -2.90 15.34 2.17
CA ASN A 16 -2.13 14.15 2.52
C ASN A 16 -0.78 14.20 1.77
N PRO A 17 0.37 14.27 2.47
CA PRO A 17 1.70 14.35 1.85
C PRO A 17 1.96 13.18 0.89
N MET A 18 1.37 12.02 1.17
CA MET A 18 1.48 10.83 0.34
C MET A 18 0.79 11.01 -1.03
N VAL A 19 -0.38 11.66 -1.05
CA VAL A 19 -1.12 11.96 -2.28
C VAL A 19 -0.37 12.99 -3.10
N ILE A 20 0.12 14.05 -2.45
CA ILE A 20 0.93 15.10 -3.11
C ILE A 20 2.19 14.48 -3.73
N ALA A 21 2.90 13.63 -2.99
CA ALA A 21 4.11 12.95 -3.47
C ALA A 21 3.82 12.09 -4.72
N THR A 22 2.71 11.34 -4.74
CA THR A 22 2.31 10.55 -5.90
C THR A 22 2.03 11.43 -7.12
N PHE A 23 1.29 12.52 -6.98
CA PHE A 23 1.03 13.44 -8.08
C PHE A 23 2.31 14.09 -8.62
N VAL A 24 3.20 14.52 -7.73
CA VAL A 24 4.50 15.07 -8.12
C VAL A 24 5.32 14.00 -8.85
N GLY A 25 5.40 12.78 -8.32
CA GLY A 25 6.10 11.66 -8.95
C GLY A 25 5.60 11.35 -10.36
N PHE A 26 4.27 11.30 -10.55
CA PHE A 26 3.68 11.12 -11.87
C PHE A 26 3.98 12.29 -12.81
N ALA A 27 3.91 13.53 -12.34
CA ALA A 27 4.25 14.69 -13.15
C ALA A 27 5.71 14.62 -13.63
N PHE A 28 6.64 14.24 -12.74
CA PHE A 28 8.04 14.02 -13.10
C PHE A 28 8.24 12.86 -14.08
N ALA A 29 7.50 11.76 -13.91
CA ALA A 29 7.55 10.60 -14.81
C ALA A 29 7.04 10.90 -16.22
N ILE A 30 6.15 11.89 -16.39
CA ILE A 30 5.64 12.29 -17.71
C ILE A 30 6.54 13.35 -18.34
N LEU A 31 6.90 14.39 -17.57
CA LEU A 31 7.62 15.56 -18.05
C LEU A 31 9.10 15.27 -18.31
N HIS A 32 9.67 14.22 -17.71
CA HIS A 32 11.11 13.89 -17.75
C HIS A 32 12.03 15.12 -17.67
N PRO A 33 11.81 16.05 -16.71
CA PRO A 33 12.63 17.24 -16.62
C PRO A 33 14.09 16.85 -16.32
N PRO A 34 15.08 17.61 -16.80
CA PRO A 34 16.49 17.35 -16.52
C PRO A 34 16.73 17.46 -15.01
N MET A 35 16.76 16.32 -14.34
CA MET A 35 16.99 16.21 -12.91
C MET A 35 18.47 15.91 -12.67
N PRO A 36 19.14 16.62 -11.74
CA PRO A 36 20.51 16.29 -11.40
C PRO A 36 20.62 14.88 -10.79
N ASP A 37 21.65 14.13 -11.17
CA ASP A 37 21.85 12.75 -10.71
C ASP A 37 21.90 12.63 -9.18
N TRP A 38 22.49 13.62 -8.50
CA TRP A 38 22.57 13.64 -7.04
C TRP A 38 21.19 13.71 -6.36
N LEU A 39 20.22 14.41 -6.97
CA LEU A 39 18.88 14.56 -6.41
C LEU A 39 18.09 13.25 -6.58
N MET A 40 18.19 12.63 -7.76
CA MET A 40 17.59 11.32 -8.02
C MET A 40 18.15 10.26 -7.07
N LEU A 41 19.47 10.26 -6.87
CA LEU A 41 20.15 9.34 -5.97
C LEU A 41 19.73 9.57 -4.52
N ALA A 42 19.64 10.82 -4.06
CA ALA A 42 19.18 11.13 -2.71
C ALA A 42 17.73 10.66 -2.46
N ILE A 43 16.82 10.91 -3.41
CA ILE A 43 15.43 10.46 -3.33
C ILE A 43 15.36 8.94 -3.29
N LYS A 44 16.11 8.26 -4.19
CA LYS A 44 16.14 6.80 -4.25
C LYS A 44 16.66 6.18 -2.95
N LEU A 45 17.81 6.64 -2.45
CA LEU A 45 18.36 6.13 -1.19
C LEU A 45 17.44 6.36 0.00
N THR A 46 16.77 7.52 0.04
CA THR A 46 15.79 7.81 1.10
C THR A 46 14.60 6.85 1.00
N GLY A 47 14.05 6.64 -0.20
CA GLY A 47 12.95 5.71 -0.43
C GLY A 47 13.31 4.27 -0.07
N ASP A 48 14.47 3.79 -0.52
CA ASP A 48 14.98 2.44 -0.23
C ASP A 48 15.17 2.23 1.28
N ALA A 49 15.62 3.26 2.01
CA ALA A 49 15.75 3.21 3.48
C ALA A 49 14.40 3.24 4.21
N MET A 50 13.34 3.80 3.63
CA MET A 50 12.01 3.80 4.25
C MET A 50 11.35 2.42 4.25
N ILE A 51 11.63 1.56 3.27
CA ILE A 51 11.08 0.19 3.19
C ILE A 51 11.36 -0.62 4.48
N PRO A 52 12.62 -0.79 4.93
CA PRO A 52 12.90 -1.51 6.16
C PRO A 52 12.38 -0.79 7.41
N LEU A 53 12.37 0.54 7.44
CA LEU A 53 11.82 1.30 8.57
C LEU A 53 10.30 1.06 8.74
N MET A 54 9.57 1.02 7.62
CA MET A 54 8.16 0.65 7.60
C MET A 54 7.93 -0.77 8.13
N LEU A 55 8.74 -1.74 7.70
CA LEU A 55 8.65 -3.12 8.18
C LEU A 55 8.98 -3.25 9.68
N ILE A 56 9.98 -2.50 10.17
CA ILE A 56 10.32 -2.46 11.60
C ILE A 56 9.18 -1.86 12.42
N SER A 57 8.59 -0.74 11.95
CA SER A 57 7.46 -0.08 12.62
C SER A 57 6.24 -1.00 12.70
N LEU A 58 5.91 -1.69 11.61
CA LEU A 58 4.87 -2.71 11.59
C LEU A 58 5.15 -3.83 12.59
N GLY A 59 6.37 -4.39 12.58
CA GLY A 59 6.77 -5.48 13.48
C GLY A 59 6.72 -5.09 14.97
N ALA A 60 7.17 -3.89 15.31
CA ALA A 60 7.08 -3.36 16.68
C ALA A 60 5.62 -3.21 17.14
N ARG A 61 4.72 -2.85 16.21
CA ARG A 61 3.29 -2.75 16.53
C ARG A 61 2.66 -4.13 16.72
N MET A 62 2.96 -5.10 15.85
CA MET A 62 2.45 -6.47 15.97
C MET A 62 2.80 -7.09 17.33
N ALA A 63 3.98 -6.77 17.89
CA ALA A 63 4.39 -7.23 19.22
C ALA A 63 3.47 -6.75 20.37
N THR A 64 2.73 -5.66 20.17
CA THR A 64 1.79 -5.10 21.15
C THR A 64 0.33 -5.50 20.92
N VAL A 65 0.04 -6.22 19.82
CA VAL A 65 -1.31 -6.69 19.50
C VAL A 65 -1.65 -7.90 20.38
N THR A 66 -2.72 -7.78 21.16
CA THR A 66 -3.27 -8.88 21.96
C THR A 66 -3.93 -9.94 21.07
N TRP A 67 -3.75 -11.22 21.42
CA TRP A 67 -4.22 -12.45 20.73
C TRP A 67 -5.75 -12.60 20.51
N GLY A 68 -6.56 -11.56 20.71
CA GLY A 68 -8.03 -11.60 20.72
C GLY A 68 -8.73 -11.71 19.36
N GLY A 69 -8.03 -12.08 18.27
CA GLY A 69 -8.58 -12.10 16.91
C GLY A 69 -7.85 -13.00 15.91
N TRP A 70 -7.17 -14.06 16.39
CA TRP A 70 -6.37 -14.97 15.53
C TRP A 70 -7.18 -15.49 14.33
N ASN A 71 -8.42 -15.92 14.55
CA ASN A 71 -9.29 -16.43 13.49
C ASN A 71 -9.46 -15.45 12.31
N LEU A 72 -9.68 -14.16 12.60
CA LEU A 72 -9.79 -13.12 11.58
C LEU A 72 -8.45 -12.87 10.88
N GLY A 73 -7.34 -12.90 11.61
CA GLY A 73 -5.99 -12.77 11.04
C GLY A 73 -5.65 -13.89 10.07
N VAL A 74 -5.95 -15.16 10.42
CA VAL A 74 -5.70 -16.31 9.53
C VAL A 74 -6.62 -16.32 8.32
N ILE A 75 -7.90 -15.99 8.51
CA ILE A 75 -8.83 -15.88 7.39
C ILE A 75 -8.38 -14.75 6.46
N GLY A 76 -7.99 -13.59 6.98
CA GLY A 76 -7.44 -12.49 6.18
C GLY A 76 -6.16 -12.87 5.43
N ALA A 77 -5.23 -13.56 6.10
CA ALA A 77 -3.97 -14.01 5.52
C ALA A 77 -4.14 -15.01 4.37
N LEU A 78 -5.20 -15.83 4.38
CA LEU A 78 -5.51 -16.77 3.31
C LEU A 78 -6.40 -16.14 2.23
N VAL A 79 -7.48 -15.47 2.63
CA VAL A 79 -8.46 -14.91 1.70
C VAL A 79 -7.85 -13.79 0.87
N CYS A 80 -7.00 -12.94 1.43
CA CYS A 80 -6.38 -11.83 0.71
C CYS A 80 -5.54 -12.29 -0.50
N PRO A 81 -4.53 -13.16 -0.36
CA PRO A 81 -3.76 -13.64 -1.51
C PRO A 81 -4.59 -14.52 -2.44
N LEU A 82 -5.48 -15.37 -1.91
CA LEU A 82 -6.32 -16.24 -2.76
C LEU A 82 -7.27 -15.42 -3.64
N THR A 83 -7.90 -14.39 -3.08
CA THR A 83 -8.76 -13.48 -3.86
C THR A 83 -7.95 -12.67 -4.87
N GLY A 84 -6.75 -12.20 -4.51
CA GLY A 84 -5.86 -11.51 -5.43
C GLY A 84 -5.40 -12.39 -6.60
N ILE A 85 -5.01 -13.64 -6.34
CA ILE A 85 -4.66 -14.62 -7.38
C ILE A 85 -5.86 -14.94 -8.26
N ALA A 86 -7.03 -15.19 -7.66
CA ALA A 86 -8.25 -15.52 -8.41
C ALA A 86 -8.64 -14.38 -9.35
N MET A 87 -8.61 -13.13 -8.87
CA MET A 87 -8.89 -11.96 -9.68
C MET A 87 -7.83 -11.74 -10.77
N ALA A 88 -6.55 -11.92 -10.46
CA ALA A 88 -5.47 -11.80 -11.45
C ALA A 88 -5.58 -12.86 -12.56
N ALA A 89 -5.89 -14.10 -12.20
CA ALA A 89 -6.10 -15.19 -13.16
C ALA A 89 -7.34 -14.98 -14.05
N LEU A 90 -8.41 -14.38 -13.50
CA LEU A 90 -9.62 -14.06 -14.26
C LEU A 90 -9.42 -12.87 -15.20
N LEU A 91 -8.70 -11.83 -14.75
CA LEU A 91 -8.49 -10.59 -15.51
C LEU A 91 -7.40 -10.71 -16.57
N SER A 92 -6.36 -11.51 -16.35
CA SER A 92 -5.25 -11.71 -17.30
C SER A 92 -5.72 -12.08 -18.72
N PRO A 93 -6.61 -13.08 -18.93
CA PRO A 93 -7.13 -13.39 -20.26
C PRO A 93 -8.09 -12.33 -20.81
N MET A 94 -8.82 -11.60 -19.96
CA MET A 94 -9.71 -10.51 -20.40
C MET A 94 -8.94 -9.30 -20.94
N LEU A 95 -7.80 -8.98 -20.31
CA LEU A 95 -6.96 -7.84 -20.68
C LEU A 95 -5.92 -8.16 -21.77
N ARG A 96 -5.81 -9.42 -22.20
CA ARG A 96 -4.81 -9.89 -23.20
C ARG A 96 -3.39 -9.45 -22.84
N LEU A 97 -3.01 -9.65 -21.59
CA LEU A 97 -1.72 -9.22 -21.06
C LEU A 97 -0.57 -10.09 -21.58
N ASP A 98 0.60 -9.48 -21.78
CA ASP A 98 1.85 -10.20 -22.06
C ASP A 98 2.23 -11.11 -20.86
N PRO A 99 2.95 -12.24 -21.06
CA PRO A 99 3.34 -13.12 -19.96
C PRO A 99 4.05 -12.41 -18.80
N MET A 100 4.85 -11.37 -19.09
CA MET A 100 5.52 -10.59 -18.05
C MET A 100 4.52 -9.76 -17.23
N GLN A 101 3.54 -9.13 -17.89
CA GLN A 101 2.50 -8.34 -17.23
C GLN A 101 1.56 -9.20 -16.40
N SER A 102 1.19 -10.39 -16.90
CA SER A 102 0.40 -11.35 -16.13
C SER A 102 1.14 -11.84 -14.89
N SER A 103 2.46 -12.07 -15.00
CA SER A 103 3.27 -12.50 -13.86
C SER A 103 3.35 -11.42 -12.78
N LEU A 104 3.51 -10.16 -13.19
CA LEU A 104 3.47 -9.01 -12.28
C LEU A 104 2.10 -8.85 -11.63
N LEU A 105 1.01 -8.98 -12.40
CA LEU A 105 -0.36 -8.87 -11.87
C LEU A 105 -0.62 -9.92 -10.79
N ILE A 106 -0.23 -11.17 -11.04
CA ILE A 106 -0.35 -12.25 -10.05
C ILE A 106 0.55 -11.95 -8.84
N LEU A 107 1.81 -11.55 -9.06
CA LEU A 107 2.73 -11.22 -7.97
C LEU A 107 2.15 -10.13 -7.05
N PHE A 108 1.68 -9.02 -7.63
CA PHE A 108 1.08 -7.92 -6.87
C PHE A 108 -0.25 -8.33 -6.20
N GLY A 109 -1.04 -9.20 -6.82
CA GLY A 109 -2.27 -9.75 -6.24
C GLY A 109 -2.01 -10.67 -5.04
N CYS A 110 -0.87 -11.38 -5.01
CA CYS A 110 -0.46 -12.21 -3.88
C CYS A 110 0.09 -11.42 -2.69
N LEU A 111 0.49 -10.17 -2.89
CA LEU A 111 1.13 -9.40 -1.82
C LEU A 111 0.15 -9.17 -0.67
N PRO A 112 0.61 -9.29 0.59
CA PRO A 112 -0.22 -8.98 1.75
C PRO A 112 -0.66 -7.51 1.73
N PRO A 113 -1.69 -7.14 2.53
CA PRO A 113 -2.14 -5.76 2.64
C PRO A 113 -0.95 -4.81 2.86
N ALA A 114 -0.83 -3.82 1.98
CA ALA A 114 0.35 -2.95 1.93
C ALA A 114 0.51 -2.17 3.25
N VAL A 115 1.76 -2.01 3.71
CA VAL A 115 2.13 -1.24 4.92
C VAL A 115 1.56 0.19 4.88
N LEU A 116 1.34 0.72 3.68
CA LEU A 116 0.67 2.00 3.45
C LEU A 116 -0.74 2.05 4.05
N ASN A 117 -1.54 0.99 3.88
CA ASN A 117 -2.90 0.92 4.41
C ASN A 117 -2.88 0.96 5.94
N PHE A 118 -1.90 0.28 6.54
CA PHE A 118 -1.66 0.34 7.98
C PHE A 118 -1.28 1.75 8.43
N MET A 119 -0.31 2.40 7.79
CA MET A 119 0.11 3.77 8.15
C MET A 119 -1.04 4.78 8.02
N VAL A 120 -1.88 4.64 7.00
CA VAL A 120 -3.09 5.46 6.85
C VAL A 120 -4.08 5.17 7.96
N ALA A 121 -4.34 3.90 8.29
CA ALA A 121 -5.23 3.53 9.38
C ALA A 121 -4.74 4.05 10.75
N GLU A 122 -3.43 4.04 10.99
CA GLU A 122 -2.82 4.61 12.18
C GLU A 122 -2.93 6.14 12.19
N GLN A 123 -2.63 6.82 11.08
CA GLN A 123 -2.76 8.28 10.93
C GLN A 123 -4.20 8.78 11.18
N TYR A 124 -5.21 8.00 10.77
CA TYR A 124 -6.63 8.34 10.94
C TYR A 124 -7.30 7.64 12.13
N ASN A 125 -6.53 6.94 12.97
CA ASN A 125 -6.98 6.19 14.15
C ASN A 125 -8.15 5.22 13.87
N GLN A 126 -8.15 4.58 12.70
CA GLN A 126 -9.15 3.64 12.24
C GLN A 126 -8.72 2.21 12.55
N GLU A 127 -9.05 1.73 13.76
CA GLU A 127 -8.83 0.35 14.22
C GLU A 127 -7.53 -0.32 13.67
N PRO A 128 -6.34 0.27 13.90
CA PRO A 128 -5.08 -0.18 13.28
C PRO A 128 -4.74 -1.65 13.61
N ALA A 129 -5.26 -2.19 14.72
CA ALA A 129 -5.09 -3.58 15.12
C ALA A 129 -5.85 -4.60 14.25
N LYS A 130 -6.82 -4.18 13.42
CA LYS A 130 -7.57 -5.07 12.51
C LYS A 130 -7.01 -5.10 11.08
N VAL A 131 -6.14 -4.14 10.74
CA VAL A 131 -5.56 -3.98 9.39
C VAL A 131 -4.05 -4.22 9.35
N ALA A 132 -3.42 -4.42 10.51
CA ALA A 132 -2.04 -4.86 10.67
C ALA A 132 -1.89 -6.36 10.48
#